data_AF-A0A821XXI9-F1
#
_entry.id   AF-A0A821XXI9-F1
#
_cell.length_a   1.000
_cell.length_b   1.000
_cell.length_c   1.000
_cell.angle_alpha   90.00
_cell.angle_beta   90.00
_cell.angle_gamma   90.00
#
_symmetry.space_group_name_H-M   'P 1'
#
loop_
_entity.id
_entity.type
_entity.pdbx_description
1 polymer ?
#
loop_
_entity_poly.entity_id
_entity_poly.type
_entity_poly.pdbx_seq_one_letter_code
_entity_poly.pdbx_strand_id
1 'polypeptide(L)'
;MHTIFRIGDTEPIKDRLWTVNLTLTSDNDQELTQLTEYLRKNIEGSTSLYRICSLTTMMAEWQTAEVINKALFKTAPNDNVEQVTFLNTNLGQINFLKQKSLPSNHPSLATTYNNIASVHFSMAQYSKAQSSFEMAREIQQKSLPPNHPSLANTYNNIGLMHKSMGEYSQAKSLYEKALEIQQTSLPSNHPSLATT
;
A
#
# COMPACT_ATOMS: atom_id res chain seq x y z
N MET A 1 25.08 26.26 8.10
CA MET A 1 23.97 25.37 7.73
C MET A 1 24.23 24.05 8.43
N HIS A 2 23.55 23.82 9.54
CA HIS A 2 23.79 22.69 10.42
C HIS A 2 22.96 21.51 9.93
N THR A 3 23.46 20.81 8.92
CA THR A 3 22.82 19.58 8.45
C THR A 3 23.14 18.48 9.47
N ILE A 4 22.11 17.85 10.03
CA ILE A 4 22.26 16.81 11.07
C ILE A 4 22.72 15.47 10.48
N PHE A 5 22.35 15.21 9.22
CA PHE A 5 22.69 14.00 8.47
C PHE A 5 23.26 14.35 7.10
N ARG A 6 24.32 13.65 6.71
CA ARG A 6 24.80 13.55 5.33
C ARG A 6 24.28 12.26 4.73
N ILE A 7 23.70 12.37 3.54
CA ILE A 7 23.32 11.21 2.75
C ILE A 7 24.59 10.61 2.15
N GLY A 8 24.90 9.37 2.52
CA GLY A 8 25.97 8.55 1.95
C GLY A 8 25.43 7.66 0.84
N ASP A 9 25.99 6.45 0.74
CA ASP A 9 25.65 5.51 -0.35
C ASP A 9 24.17 5.11 -0.35
N THR A 10 23.62 4.95 -1.55
CA THR A 10 22.22 4.55 -1.76
C THR A 10 22.14 3.32 -2.64
N GLU A 11 21.38 2.32 -2.22
CA GLU A 11 21.15 1.08 -2.97
C GLU A 11 19.66 0.88 -3.24
N PRO A 12 19.25 0.59 -4.49
CA PRO A 12 17.85 0.34 -4.80
C PRO A 12 17.41 -1.03 -4.26
N ILE A 13 16.25 -1.07 -3.58
CA ILE A 13 15.62 -2.32 -3.12
C ILE A 13 14.54 -2.77 -4.11
N LYS A 14 13.60 -1.88 -4.45
CA LYS A 14 12.50 -2.12 -5.41
C LYS A 14 11.78 -0.82 -5.78
N ASP A 15 11.52 -0.59 -7.07
CA ASP A 15 10.81 0.59 -7.58
C ASP A 15 11.37 1.92 -7.03
N ARG A 16 10.60 2.61 -6.17
CA ARG A 16 10.98 3.88 -5.51
C ARG A 16 11.55 3.69 -4.10
N LEU A 17 11.86 2.45 -3.70
CA LEU A 17 12.37 2.10 -2.39
C LEU A 17 13.90 1.93 -2.45
N TRP A 18 14.61 2.66 -1.60
CA TRP A 18 16.07 2.70 -1.55
C TRP A 18 16.54 2.49 -0.12
N THR A 19 17.60 1.70 0.04
CA THR A 19 18.46 1.75 1.22
C THR A 19 19.30 3.01 1.12
N VAL A 20 19.36 3.80 2.17
CA VAL A 20 20.18 5.02 2.24
C VAL A 20 21.05 4.94 3.47
N ASN A 21 22.36 5.03 3.29
CA ASN A 21 23.29 5.17 4.40
C ASN A 21 23.31 6.64 4.84
N LEU A 22 23.09 6.90 6.11
CA LEU A 22 23.13 8.26 6.67
C LEU A 22 24.38 8.38 7.54
N THR A 23 25.22 9.36 7.24
CA THR A 23 26.40 9.70 8.05
C THR A 23 26.12 10.94 8.86
N LEU A 24 26.33 10.88 10.17
CA LEU A 24 26.07 12.02 11.03
C LEU A 24 27.17 13.07 10.90
N THR A 25 26.76 14.33 10.88
CA THR A 25 27.67 15.46 10.97
C THR A 25 27.60 16.02 12.38
N SER A 26 28.73 15.99 13.09
CA SER A 26 28.82 16.47 14.47
C SER A 26 28.50 17.96 14.52
N ASP A 27 27.54 18.32 15.37
CA ASP A 27 27.34 19.68 15.83
C ASP A 27 27.83 19.79 17.28
N ASN A 28 28.42 20.92 17.65
CA ASN A 28 28.89 21.15 19.03
C ASN A 28 27.74 21.46 20.01
N ASP A 29 26.51 21.42 19.53
CA ASP A 29 25.30 21.68 20.31
C ASP A 29 24.74 20.38 20.91
N GLN A 30 24.63 20.38 22.25
CA GLN A 30 24.22 19.23 23.05
C GLN A 30 22.75 18.85 22.85
N GLU A 31 21.85 19.81 22.61
CA GLU A 31 20.42 19.53 22.37
C GLU A 31 20.21 18.94 20.98
N LEU A 32 20.92 19.48 19.99
CA LEU A 32 20.96 18.91 18.64
C LEU A 32 21.53 17.49 18.65
N THR A 33 22.58 17.24 19.44
CA THR A 33 23.15 15.89 19.60
C THR A 33 22.14 14.90 20.18
N GLN A 34 21.40 15.29 21.22
CA GLN A 34 20.36 14.42 21.82
C GLN A 34 19.21 14.12 20.85
N LEU A 35 18.72 15.14 20.12
CA LEU A 35 17.71 14.96 19.09
C LEU A 35 18.21 14.04 17.98
N THR A 36 19.47 14.18 17.61
CA THR A 36 20.13 13.38 16.57
C THR A 36 20.25 11.91 16.97
N GLU A 37 20.64 11.61 18.21
CA GLU A 37 20.67 10.26 18.77
C GLU A 37 19.26 9.64 18.86
N TYR A 38 18.27 10.44 19.26
CA TYR A 38 16.88 10.00 19.30
C TYR A 38 16.35 9.65 17.90
N LEU A 39 16.63 10.49 16.90
CA LEU A 39 16.27 10.23 15.51
C LEU A 39 17.02 9.00 14.98
N ARG A 40 18.31 8.84 15.30
CA ARG A 40 19.09 7.65 14.95
C ARG A 40 18.41 6.37 15.43
N LYS A 41 18.02 6.31 16.70
CA LYS A 41 17.34 5.14 17.29
C LYS A 41 15.98 4.82 16.63
N ASN A 42 15.32 5.83 16.07
CA ASN A 42 14.01 5.68 15.44
C ASN A 42 14.07 5.42 13.92
N ILE A 43 15.17 5.82 13.27
CA ILE A 43 15.33 5.80 11.80
C ILE A 43 16.32 4.72 11.35
N GLU A 44 17.34 4.40 12.14
CA GLU A 44 18.32 3.35 11.82
C GLU A 44 17.92 1.98 12.40
N GLY A 45 18.37 0.93 11.70
CA GLY A 45 18.29 -0.45 12.17
C GLY A 45 16.93 -1.12 11.97
N SER A 46 16.68 -2.15 12.80
CA SER A 46 15.52 -3.03 12.68
C SER A 46 14.18 -2.30 12.86
N THR A 47 14.15 -1.15 13.54
CA THR A 47 12.90 -0.44 13.90
C THR A 47 12.22 0.27 12.73
N SER A 48 12.96 0.95 11.86
CA SER A 48 12.40 1.65 10.69
C SER A 48 11.96 0.68 9.60
N LEU A 49 12.81 -0.30 9.30
CA LEU A 49 12.51 -1.40 8.39
C LEU A 49 11.37 -2.31 8.91
N TYR A 50 11.25 -2.50 10.23
CA TYR A 50 10.08 -3.15 10.85
C TYR A 50 8.78 -2.39 10.59
N ARG A 51 8.78 -1.06 10.72
CA ARG A 51 7.59 -0.24 10.40
C ARG A 51 7.19 -0.40 8.94
N ILE A 52 8.16 -0.39 8.02
CA ILE A 52 7.89 -0.60 6.58
C ILE A 52 7.41 -2.03 6.32
N CYS A 53 8.01 -3.05 6.95
CA CYS A 53 7.58 -4.44 6.82
C CYS A 53 6.16 -4.68 7.37
N SER A 54 5.82 -4.04 8.49
CA SER A 54 4.48 -4.09 9.10
C SER A 54 3.45 -3.41 8.19
N LEU A 55 3.75 -2.21 7.68
CA LEU A 55 2.89 -1.48 6.75
C LEU A 55 2.69 -2.25 5.44
N THR A 56 3.75 -2.79 4.84
CA THR A 56 3.66 -3.57 3.59
C THR A 56 2.88 -4.88 3.79
N THR A 57 3.00 -5.49 4.97
CA THR A 57 2.19 -6.65 5.37
C THR A 57 0.71 -6.28 5.53
N MET A 58 0.39 -5.15 6.16
CA MET A 58 -0.99 -4.65 6.31
C MET A 58 -1.63 -4.28 4.96
N MET A 59 -0.83 -3.83 4.00
CA MET A 59 -1.25 -3.51 2.63
C MET A 59 -1.32 -4.75 1.72
N ALA A 60 -1.04 -5.95 2.25
CA ALA A 60 -0.99 -7.21 1.50
C ALA A 60 0.05 -7.21 0.35
N GLU A 61 1.10 -6.39 0.44
CA GLU A 61 2.23 -6.38 -0.49
C GLU A 61 3.27 -7.43 -0.09
N TRP A 62 2.85 -8.70 -0.03
CA TRP A 62 3.63 -9.80 0.54
C TRP A 62 5.01 -9.97 -0.10
N GLN A 63 5.11 -9.76 -1.42
CA GLN A 63 6.37 -9.86 -2.15
C GLN A 63 7.35 -8.74 -1.74
N THR A 64 6.83 -7.53 -1.49
CA THR A 64 7.62 -6.38 -1.03
C THR A 64 8.04 -6.59 0.43
N ALA A 65 7.12 -7.05 1.29
CA ALA A 65 7.40 -7.38 2.68
C ALA A 65 8.47 -8.48 2.82
N GLU A 66 8.42 -9.52 1.98
CA GLU A 66 9.41 -10.60 1.96
C GLU A 66 10.79 -10.10 1.51
N VAL A 67 10.86 -9.24 0.50
CA VAL A 67 12.12 -8.63 0.03
C VAL A 67 12.73 -7.74 1.10
N ILE A 68 11.93 -6.91 1.77
CA ILE A 68 12.39 -6.04 2.86
C ILE A 68 12.88 -6.87 4.05
N ASN A 69 12.19 -7.95 4.42
CA ASN A 69 12.60 -8.83 5.51
C ASN A 69 13.87 -9.64 5.18
N LYS A 70 14.08 -9.99 3.91
CA LYS A 70 15.34 -10.58 3.43
C LYS A 70 16.49 -9.57 3.42
N ALA A 71 16.22 -8.31 3.06
CA ALA A 71 17.22 -7.24 3.15
C ALA A 71 17.64 -6.99 4.61
N LEU A 72 16.67 -6.97 5.53
CA LEU A 72 16.88 -6.93 6.98
C LEU A 72 17.86 -8.02 7.48
N PHE A 73 17.66 -9.26 7.03
CA PHE A 73 18.52 -10.39 7.40
C PHE A 73 19.98 -10.22 6.92
N LYS A 74 20.18 -9.63 5.73
CA LYS A 74 21.53 -9.40 5.18
C LYS A 74 22.30 -8.30 5.91
N THR A 75 21.61 -7.29 6.44
CA THR A 75 22.23 -6.15 7.13
C THR A 75 22.47 -6.39 8.62
N ALA A 76 21.84 -7.41 9.23
CA ALA A 76 21.98 -7.73 10.66
C ALA A 76 22.29 -9.22 10.95
N PRO A 77 23.23 -9.88 10.25
CA PRO A 77 23.44 -11.32 10.41
C PRO A 77 24.04 -11.74 11.76
N ASN A 78 24.74 -10.85 12.47
CA ASN A 78 25.64 -11.25 13.58
C ASN A 78 25.38 -10.62 14.95
N ASP A 79 24.47 -9.65 15.11
CA ASP A 79 24.46 -8.81 16.31
C ASP A 79 23.41 -9.11 17.37
N ASN A 80 22.56 -10.14 17.24
CA ASN A 80 21.79 -10.68 18.38
C ASN A 80 20.99 -11.92 17.99
N VAL A 81 21.13 -13.00 18.76
CA VAL A 81 20.34 -14.23 18.61
C VAL A 81 18.83 -13.95 18.72
N GLU A 82 18.43 -12.98 19.55
CA GLU A 82 17.04 -12.52 19.64
C GLU A 82 16.53 -11.89 18.34
N GLN A 83 17.37 -11.11 17.63
CA GLN A 83 16.98 -10.48 16.37
C GLN A 83 16.84 -11.50 15.24
N VAL A 84 17.75 -12.46 15.15
CA VAL A 84 17.68 -13.56 14.17
C VAL A 84 16.44 -14.44 14.42
N THR A 85 16.18 -14.77 15.68
CA THR A 85 14.98 -15.55 16.06
C THR A 85 13.71 -14.78 15.75
N PHE A 86 13.66 -13.48 16.07
CA PHE A 86 12.54 -12.59 15.77
C PHE A 86 12.30 -12.41 14.26
N LEU A 87 13.35 -12.28 13.45
CA LEU A 87 13.26 -12.20 11.98
C LEU A 87 12.73 -13.50 11.38
N ASN A 88 13.18 -14.66 11.88
CA ASN A 88 12.67 -15.96 11.46
C ASN A 88 11.20 -16.16 11.88
N THR A 89 10.82 -15.70 13.08
CA THR A 89 9.41 -15.67 13.51
C THR A 89 8.59 -14.76 12.61
N ASN A 90 9.11 -13.59 12.21
CA ASN A 90 8.41 -12.69 11.29
C ASN A 90 8.29 -13.28 9.87
N LEU A 91 9.32 -13.94 9.32
CA LEU A 91 9.21 -14.66 8.05
C LEU A 91 8.19 -15.80 8.16
N GLY A 92 8.23 -16.55 9.25
CA GLY A 92 7.25 -17.60 9.56
C GLY A 92 5.84 -17.03 9.68
N GLN A 93 5.68 -15.86 10.32
CA GLN A 93 4.40 -15.17 10.48
C GLN A 93 3.94 -14.53 9.17
N ILE A 94 4.83 -14.00 8.33
CA ILE A 94 4.50 -13.50 6.99
C ILE A 94 4.06 -14.66 6.10
N ASN A 95 4.74 -15.80 6.14
CA ASN A 95 4.37 -16.99 5.38
C ASN A 95 3.07 -17.61 5.91
N PHE A 96 2.90 -17.67 7.23
CA PHE A 96 1.68 -18.12 7.88
C PHE A 96 0.52 -17.17 7.60
N LEU A 97 0.74 -15.85 7.64
CA LEU A 97 -0.24 -14.86 7.25
C LEU A 97 -0.52 -14.99 5.75
N LYS A 98 0.46 -15.06 4.86
CA LYS A 98 0.26 -15.34 3.42
C LYS A 98 -0.58 -16.60 3.17
N GLN A 99 -0.42 -17.63 4.00
CA GLN A 99 -1.17 -18.89 3.90
C GLN A 99 -2.56 -18.82 4.58
N LYS A 100 -2.71 -18.06 5.66
CA LYS A 100 -3.95 -17.88 6.45
C LYS A 100 -4.81 -16.70 5.97
N SER A 101 -4.19 -15.72 5.32
CA SER A 101 -4.75 -14.51 4.72
C SER A 101 -5.06 -14.71 3.24
N LEU A 102 -5.21 -15.95 2.80
CA LEU A 102 -6.06 -16.20 1.66
C LEU A 102 -7.49 -16.43 2.19
N PRO A 103 -8.42 -15.56 1.80
CA PRO A 103 -8.39 -14.90 0.52
C PRO A 103 -7.71 -13.53 0.59
N SER A 104 -6.75 -13.30 -0.29
CA SER A 104 -6.09 -12.03 -0.66
C SER A 104 -7.07 -10.95 -1.15
N ASN A 105 -8.34 -11.15 -0.86
CA ASN A 105 -9.51 -10.55 -1.45
C ASN A 105 -10.39 -9.92 -0.36
N HIS A 106 -9.93 -9.81 0.89
CA HIS A 106 -10.79 -9.31 1.96
C HIS A 106 -11.43 -7.97 1.55
N PRO A 107 -12.77 -7.81 1.62
CA PRO A 107 -13.45 -6.65 1.03
C PRO A 107 -12.95 -5.29 1.52
N SER A 108 -12.43 -5.21 2.74
CA SER A 108 -11.82 -3.97 3.27
C SER A 108 -10.58 -3.53 2.49
N LEU A 109 -9.81 -4.47 1.92
CA LEU A 109 -8.63 -4.14 1.13
C LEU A 109 -9.02 -3.45 -0.18
N ALA A 110 -10.14 -3.85 -0.78
CA ALA A 110 -10.68 -3.16 -1.94
C ALA A 110 -11.11 -1.73 -1.61
N THR A 111 -11.70 -1.50 -0.44
CA THR A 111 -12.03 -0.14 0.02
C THR A 111 -10.78 0.72 0.15
N THR A 112 -9.69 0.16 0.71
CA THR A 112 -8.40 0.87 0.80
C THR A 112 -7.85 1.23 -0.58
N TYR A 113 -7.83 0.28 -1.52
CA TYR A 113 -7.38 0.53 -2.89
C TYR A 113 -8.25 1.56 -3.63
N ASN A 114 -9.57 1.55 -3.43
CA ASN A 114 -10.47 2.57 -3.97
C ASN A 114 -10.15 3.97 -3.43
N ASN A 115 -9.81 4.09 -2.14
CA ASN A 115 -9.42 5.36 -1.53
C ASN A 115 -8.08 5.85 -2.08
N ILE A 116 -7.07 4.96 -2.18
CA ILE A 116 -5.76 5.28 -2.78
C ILE A 116 -5.94 5.73 -4.24
N ALA A 117 -6.77 5.04 -5.00
CA ALA A 117 -7.08 5.39 -6.37
C ALA A 117 -7.73 6.77 -6.47
N SER A 118 -8.65 7.10 -5.56
CA SER A 118 -9.31 8.41 -5.50
C SER A 118 -8.33 9.54 -5.18
N VAL A 119 -7.36 9.29 -4.30
CA VAL A 119 -6.27 10.25 -4.01
C VAL A 119 -5.40 10.46 -5.26
N HIS A 120 -4.97 9.37 -5.92
CA HIS A 120 -4.19 9.49 -7.17
C HIS A 120 -4.97 10.20 -8.28
N PHE A 121 -6.26 9.92 -8.41
CA PHE A 121 -7.15 10.58 -9.36
C PHE A 121 -7.24 12.09 -9.08
N SER A 122 -7.40 12.49 -7.82
CA SER A 122 -7.41 13.90 -7.42
C SER A 122 -6.08 14.61 -7.69
N MET A 123 -4.98 13.86 -7.73
CA MET A 123 -3.65 14.36 -8.12
C MET A 123 -3.39 14.29 -9.63
N ALA A 124 -4.40 13.97 -10.46
CA ALA A 124 -4.27 13.70 -11.89
C ALA A 124 -3.24 12.59 -12.25
N GLN A 125 -2.91 11.71 -11.30
CA GLN A 125 -2.02 10.56 -11.48
C GLN A 125 -2.82 9.35 -12.00
N TYR A 126 -3.37 9.53 -13.19
CA TYR A 126 -4.32 8.63 -13.84
C TYR A 126 -3.86 7.16 -13.93
N SER A 127 -2.62 6.90 -14.35
CA SER A 127 -2.10 5.53 -14.46
C SER A 127 -2.06 4.80 -13.10
N LYS A 128 -1.71 5.52 -12.02
CA LYS A 128 -1.68 4.93 -10.67
C LYS A 128 -3.08 4.73 -10.09
N ALA A 129 -3.99 5.67 -10.38
CA ALA A 129 -5.40 5.55 -10.03
C ALA A 129 -5.99 4.31 -10.69
N GLN A 130 -5.73 4.11 -11.98
CA GLN A 130 -6.18 2.93 -12.72
C GLN A 130 -5.66 1.64 -12.09
N SER A 131 -4.35 1.52 -11.85
CA SER A 131 -3.80 0.30 -11.22
C SER A 131 -4.43 0.02 -9.86
N SER A 132 -4.66 1.05 -9.04
CA SER A 132 -5.29 0.89 -7.73
C SER A 132 -6.76 0.48 -7.85
N PHE A 133 -7.52 1.07 -8.77
CA PHE A 133 -8.91 0.65 -9.01
C PHE A 133 -9.02 -0.77 -9.57
N GLU A 134 -8.10 -1.19 -10.44
CA GLU A 134 -8.06 -2.56 -10.97
C GLU A 134 -7.80 -3.58 -9.85
N MET A 135 -6.87 -3.28 -8.94
CA MET A 135 -6.64 -4.11 -7.74
C MET A 135 -7.88 -4.19 -6.86
N ALA A 136 -8.57 -3.06 -6.61
CA ALA A 136 -9.82 -3.06 -5.84
C ALA A 136 -10.89 -3.95 -6.49
N ARG A 137 -11.04 -3.85 -7.81
CA ARG A 137 -12.00 -4.65 -8.58
C ARG A 137 -11.69 -6.14 -8.52
N GLU A 138 -10.43 -6.53 -8.72
CA GLU A 138 -10.01 -7.93 -8.68
C GLU A 138 -10.28 -8.57 -7.31
N ILE A 139 -9.95 -7.84 -6.23
CA ILE A 139 -10.22 -8.24 -4.84
C ILE A 139 -11.72 -8.44 -4.64
N GLN A 140 -12.56 -7.50 -5.08
CA GLN A 140 -14.02 -7.61 -4.92
C GLN A 140 -14.61 -8.75 -5.73
N GLN A 141 -14.18 -8.94 -6.98
CA GLN A 141 -14.65 -10.04 -7.84
C GLN A 141 -14.36 -11.42 -7.24
N LYS A 142 -13.26 -11.56 -6.50
CA LYS A 142 -12.88 -12.83 -5.87
C LYS A 142 -13.45 -13.03 -4.45
N SER A 143 -14.00 -12.01 -3.82
CA SER A 143 -14.48 -12.07 -2.41
C SER A 143 -15.96 -11.84 -2.23
N LEU A 144 -16.59 -11.14 -3.17
CA LEU A 144 -17.98 -10.74 -3.07
C LEU A 144 -18.80 -11.44 -4.15
N PRO A 145 -20.10 -11.68 -3.90
CA PRO A 145 -21.02 -12.08 -4.95
C PRO A 145 -20.97 -11.08 -6.13
N PRO A 146 -21.18 -11.53 -7.38
CA PRO A 146 -21.11 -10.66 -8.56
C PRO A 146 -21.99 -9.40 -8.49
N ASN A 147 -23.11 -9.50 -7.78
CA ASN A 147 -24.09 -8.42 -7.65
C ASN A 147 -23.89 -7.55 -6.40
N HIS A 148 -22.74 -7.64 -5.73
CA HIS A 148 -22.53 -6.89 -4.50
C HIS A 148 -22.44 -5.37 -4.78
N PRO A 149 -23.16 -4.50 -4.04
CA PRO A 149 -23.16 -3.04 -4.28
C PRO A 149 -21.77 -2.39 -4.32
N SER A 150 -20.82 -2.91 -3.53
CA SER A 150 -19.43 -2.45 -3.56
C SER A 150 -18.73 -2.61 -4.92
N LEU A 151 -19.08 -3.63 -5.74
CA LEU A 151 -18.57 -3.74 -7.10
C LEU A 151 -19.09 -2.60 -7.98
N ALA A 152 -20.38 -2.26 -7.86
CA ALA A 152 -20.96 -1.16 -8.62
C ALA A 152 -20.27 0.18 -8.31
N ASN A 153 -19.99 0.44 -7.03
CA ASN A 153 -19.26 1.65 -6.63
C ASN A 153 -17.86 1.70 -7.26
N THR A 154 -17.14 0.58 -7.29
CA THR A 154 -15.82 0.52 -7.94
C THR A 154 -15.94 0.77 -9.44
N TYR A 155 -16.92 0.17 -10.13
CA TYR A 155 -17.16 0.43 -11.55
C TYR A 155 -17.50 1.91 -11.84
N ASN A 156 -18.33 2.54 -11.01
CA ASN A 156 -18.64 3.96 -11.11
C ASN A 156 -17.39 4.84 -10.99
N ASN A 157 -16.51 4.54 -10.03
CA ASN A 157 -15.28 5.30 -9.83
C ASN A 157 -14.31 5.14 -11.00
N ILE A 158 -14.19 3.93 -11.55
CA ILE A 158 -13.39 3.69 -12.77
C ILE A 158 -14.01 4.43 -13.96
N GLY A 159 -15.33 4.41 -14.11
CA GLY A 159 -16.04 5.14 -15.16
C GLY A 159 -15.81 6.66 -15.07
N LEU A 160 -15.82 7.22 -13.85
CA LEU A 160 -15.54 8.64 -13.60
C LEU A 160 -14.10 9.01 -14.00
N MET A 161 -13.15 8.12 -13.71
CA MET A 161 -11.76 8.29 -14.12
C MET A 161 -11.64 8.34 -15.65
N HIS A 162 -12.20 7.37 -16.37
CA HIS A 162 -12.20 7.35 -17.84
C HIS A 162 -12.92 8.57 -18.44
N LYS A 163 -14.04 8.99 -17.87
CA LYS A 163 -14.75 10.21 -18.29
C LYS A 163 -13.84 11.43 -18.21
N SER A 164 -13.04 11.52 -17.16
CA SER A 164 -12.12 12.64 -16.93
C SER A 164 -10.90 12.60 -17.86
N MET A 165 -10.55 11.43 -18.39
CA MET A 165 -9.54 11.26 -19.45
C MET A 165 -10.11 11.54 -20.86
N GLY A 166 -11.41 11.75 -21.01
CA GLY A 166 -12.09 11.89 -22.31
C GLY A 166 -12.46 10.55 -22.97
N GLU A 167 -12.30 9.43 -22.27
CA GLU A 167 -12.55 8.08 -22.76
C GLU A 167 -14.02 7.68 -22.55
N TYR A 168 -14.93 8.42 -23.20
CA TYR A 168 -16.37 8.34 -22.94
C TYR A 168 -16.99 6.97 -23.23
N SER A 169 -16.51 6.25 -24.25
CA SER A 169 -17.01 4.91 -24.59
C SER A 169 -16.72 3.89 -23.49
N GLN A 170 -15.51 3.93 -22.91
CA GLN A 170 -15.16 3.08 -21.77
C GLN A 170 -15.93 3.49 -20.52
N ALA A 171 -16.02 4.80 -20.25
CA ALA A 171 -16.79 5.31 -19.12
C ALA A 171 -18.26 4.84 -19.17
N LYS A 172 -18.90 4.96 -20.33
CA LYS A 172 -20.28 4.50 -20.55
C LYS A 172 -20.45 3.01 -20.24
N SER A 173 -19.58 2.17 -20.79
CA SER A 173 -19.65 0.71 -20.56
C SER A 173 -19.47 0.35 -19.07
N LEU A 174 -18.65 1.11 -18.34
CA LEU A 174 -18.45 0.91 -16.90
C LEU A 174 -19.66 1.35 -16.09
N TYR A 175 -20.28 2.48 -16.42
CA TYR A 175 -21.52 2.93 -15.78
C TYR A 175 -22.68 1.98 -16.03
N GLU A 176 -22.83 1.45 -17.25
CA GLU A 176 -23.85 0.44 -17.57
C GLU A 176 -23.69 -0.83 -16.71
N LYS A 177 -22.44 -1.31 -16.51
CA LYS A 177 -22.17 -2.44 -15.61
C LYS A 177 -22.48 -2.13 -14.15
N ALA A 178 -22.15 -0.92 -13.69
CA ALA A 178 -22.48 -0.51 -12.33
C ALA A 178 -24.00 -0.45 -12.10
N LEU A 179 -24.73 0.07 -13.09
CA LEU A 179 -26.19 0.16 -13.06
C LEU A 179 -26.83 -1.23 -13.03
N GLU A 180 -26.38 -2.16 -13.86
CA GLU A 180 -26.85 -3.55 -13.89
C GLU A 180 -26.72 -4.23 -12.51
N ILE A 181 -25.56 -4.05 -11.86
CA ILE A 181 -25.32 -4.58 -10.51
C ILE A 181 -26.25 -3.92 -9.49
N GLN A 182 -26.43 -2.60 -9.53
CA GLN A 182 -27.31 -1.88 -8.60
C GLN A 182 -28.77 -2.28 -8.79
N GLN A 183 -29.25 -2.41 -10.03
CA GLN A 183 -30.62 -2.84 -10.33
C GLN A 183 -30.91 -4.25 -9.81
N THR A 184 -29.90 -5.11 -9.80
CA THR A 184 -30.04 -6.49 -9.30
C THR A 184 -29.96 -6.58 -7.77
N SER A 185 -29.30 -5.61 -7.12
CA SER A 185 -29.01 -5.64 -5.67
C SER A 185 -29.85 -4.69 -4.82
N LEU A 186 -30.47 -3.69 -5.44
CA LEU A 186 -31.21 -2.64 -4.76
C LEU A 186 -32.65 -2.56 -5.27
N PRO A 187 -33.60 -2.10 -4.44
CA PRO A 187 -34.96 -1.83 -4.90
C PRO A 187 -34.96 -0.76 -6.00
N SER A 188 -35.94 -0.82 -6.91
CA SER A 188 -36.05 0.08 -8.07
C SER A 188 -36.16 1.57 -7.72
N ASN A 189 -36.49 1.91 -6.48
CA ASN A 189 -36.58 3.30 -5.98
C ASN A 189 -35.33 3.75 -5.19
N HIS A 190 -34.25 2.98 -5.19
CA HIS A 190 -33.07 3.33 -4.41
C HIS A 190 -32.33 4.56 -5.00
N PRO A 191 -32.01 5.60 -4.21
CA PRO A 191 -31.42 6.84 -4.72
C PRO A 191 -30.12 6.69 -5.51
N SER A 192 -29.33 5.65 -5.22
CA SER A 192 -28.08 5.40 -5.94
C SER A 192 -28.28 5.11 -7.43
N LEU A 193 -29.46 4.61 -7.83
CA LEU A 193 -29.80 4.37 -9.24
C LEU A 193 -29.91 5.67 -10.05
N ALA A 194 -30.17 6.80 -9.39
CA ALA A 194 -30.25 8.11 -10.04
C ALA A 194 -28.88 8.81 -10.20
N THR A 195 -27.86 8.32 -9.48
CA THR A 195 -26.52 8.94 -9.44
C THR A 195 -25.45 8.15 -10.20
N THR A 196 -25.80 6.96 -10.69
CA THR A 196 -24.97 6.07 -11.51
C THR A 196 -25.17 6.40 -12.99
#